data_AF-A0AAV1V173-F1
#
_entry.id   AF-A0AAV1V173-F1
#
_cell.length_a   1.000
_cell.length_b   1.000
_cell.length_c   1.000
_cell.angle_alpha   90.00
_cell.angle_beta   90.00
_cell.angle_gamma   90.00
#
_symmetry.space_group_name_H-M   'P 1'
#
loop_
_entity.id
_entity.type
_entity.pdbx_description
1 polymer ?
#
loop_
_entity_poly.entity_id
_entity_poly.type
_entity_poly.pdbx_seq_one_letter_code
_entity_poly.pdbx_strand_id
1 'polypeptide(L)'
;MEHPTPLSEAQKVALDQLIASFGSEYVEFLVSQGPEVLNARAEYFMQYEATLLGQFQDQVASAIPTRCISVPDEEARPRPLRVEVKIFYGKEGENIILWVREIETAVRAGLIKLDHQQF
;
A
#
# COMPACT_ATOMS: atom_id res chain seq x y z
N MET A 1 -36.56 -25.87 -16.25
CA MET A 1 -35.97 -24.65 -16.82
C MET A 1 -35.41 -23.88 -15.65
N GLU A 2 -34.10 -24.00 -15.40
CA GLU A 2 -33.41 -23.18 -14.38
C GLU A 2 -33.44 -21.73 -14.88
N HIS A 3 -34.14 -20.85 -14.19
CA HIS A 3 -34.16 -19.42 -14.51
C HIS A 3 -32.82 -18.82 -14.04
N PRO A 4 -32.08 -18.06 -14.88
CA PRO A 4 -30.85 -17.42 -14.42
C PRO A 4 -31.17 -16.42 -13.31
N THR A 5 -30.54 -16.61 -12.15
CA THR A 5 -30.66 -15.71 -11.01
C THR A 5 -30.27 -14.30 -11.44
N PRO A 6 -31.12 -13.29 -11.24
CA PRO A 6 -30.78 -11.92 -11.63
C PRO A 6 -29.61 -11.41 -10.79
N LEU A 7 -28.63 -10.79 -11.46
CA LEU A 7 -27.48 -10.19 -10.79
C LEU A 7 -27.92 -9.07 -9.85
N SER A 8 -27.34 -9.02 -8.66
CA SER A 8 -27.51 -7.91 -7.72
C SER A 8 -26.88 -6.63 -8.29
N GLU A 9 -27.26 -5.47 -7.75
CA GLU A 9 -26.71 -4.18 -8.17
C GLU A 9 -25.18 -4.12 -7.99
N ALA A 10 -24.68 -4.64 -6.86
CA ALA A 10 -23.24 -4.75 -6.61
C ALA A 10 -22.53 -5.66 -7.63
N GLN A 11 -23.15 -6.75 -8.04
CA GLN A 11 -22.59 -7.65 -9.06
C GLN A 11 -22.53 -6.99 -10.44
N LYS A 12 -23.54 -6.17 -10.79
CA LYS A 12 -23.53 -5.40 -12.03
C LYS A 12 -22.41 -4.38 -12.06
N VAL A 13 -22.25 -3.61 -10.97
CA VAL A 13 -21.15 -2.65 -10.82
C VAL A 13 -19.79 -3.34 -10.92
N ALA A 14 -19.63 -4.48 -10.26
CA ALA A 14 -18.39 -5.25 -10.34
C ALA A 14 -18.10 -5.74 -11.78
N LEU A 15 -19.13 -6.19 -12.50
CA LEU A 15 -19.01 -6.61 -13.90
C LEU A 15 -18.63 -5.43 -14.81
N ASP A 16 -19.26 -4.27 -14.64
CA ASP A 16 -18.94 -3.05 -15.38
C ASP A 16 -17.48 -2.63 -15.14
N GLN A 17 -16.99 -2.72 -13.90
CA GLN A 17 -15.60 -2.44 -13.57
C GLN A 17 -14.63 -3.43 -14.24
N LEU A 18 -15.02 -4.70 -14.33
CA LEU A 18 -14.23 -5.75 -14.99
C LEU A 18 -14.12 -5.50 -16.50
N ILE A 19 -15.25 -5.13 -17.13
CA ILE A 19 -15.30 -4.75 -18.55
C ILE A 19 -14.46 -3.49 -18.79
N ALA A 20 -14.54 -2.48 -17.92
CA ALA A 20 -13.75 -1.26 -18.04
C ALA A 20 -12.24 -1.52 -17.88
N SER A 21 -11.85 -2.48 -17.05
CA SER A 21 -10.44 -2.76 -16.75
C SER A 21 -9.79 -3.69 -17.76
N PHE A 22 -10.53 -4.68 -18.28
CA PHE A 22 -9.99 -5.76 -19.13
C PHE A 22 -10.57 -5.79 -20.54
N GLY A 23 -11.62 -5.02 -20.83
CA GLY A 23 -12.34 -5.03 -22.10
C GLY A 23 -13.41 -6.12 -22.18
N SER A 24 -14.46 -5.87 -22.97
CA SER A 24 -15.59 -6.80 -23.15
C SER A 24 -15.16 -8.14 -23.74
N GLU A 25 -14.24 -8.11 -24.71
CA GLU A 25 -13.72 -9.31 -25.37
C GLU A 25 -13.10 -10.31 -24.38
N TYR A 26 -12.38 -9.79 -23.39
CA TYR A 26 -11.70 -10.59 -22.39
C TYR A 26 -12.70 -11.16 -21.38
N VAL A 27 -13.70 -10.36 -20.99
CA VAL A 27 -14.77 -10.79 -20.09
C VAL A 27 -15.63 -11.87 -20.74
N GLU A 28 -15.96 -11.73 -22.04
CA GLU A 28 -16.66 -12.77 -22.80
C GLU A 28 -15.83 -14.05 -22.90
N PHE A 29 -14.52 -13.93 -23.18
CA PHE A 29 -13.61 -15.07 -23.16
C PHE A 29 -13.60 -15.76 -21.79
N LEU A 30 -13.50 -15.01 -20.70
CA LEU A 30 -13.57 -15.55 -19.34
C LEU A 30 -14.86 -16.34 -19.12
N VAL A 31 -16.02 -15.77 -19.46
CA VAL A 31 -17.33 -16.43 -19.31
C VAL A 31 -17.39 -17.71 -20.15
N SER A 32 -16.79 -17.72 -21.34
CA SER A 32 -16.73 -18.91 -22.21
C SER A 32 -15.92 -20.08 -21.64
N GLN A 33 -15.03 -19.84 -20.67
CA GLN A 33 -14.23 -20.90 -20.04
C GLN A 33 -15.06 -21.80 -19.11
N GLY A 34 -16.27 -21.37 -18.74
CA GLY A 34 -17.15 -22.10 -17.84
C GLY A 34 -16.87 -21.84 -16.36
N PRO A 35 -17.88 -22.10 -15.49
CA PRO A 35 -17.82 -21.74 -14.08
C PRO A 35 -16.76 -22.51 -13.30
N GLU A 36 -16.44 -23.74 -13.67
CA GLU A 36 -15.42 -24.56 -12.99
C GLU A 36 -14.03 -23.95 -13.15
N VAL A 37 -13.69 -23.50 -14.35
CA VAL A 37 -12.39 -22.87 -14.66
C VAL A 37 -12.29 -21.50 -13.99
N LEU A 38 -13.38 -20.71 -14.01
CA LEU A 38 -13.43 -19.42 -13.34
C LEU A 38 -13.29 -19.56 -11.83
N ASN A 39 -13.95 -20.54 -11.22
CA ASN A 39 -13.84 -20.80 -9.79
C ASN A 39 -12.43 -21.26 -9.41
N ALA A 40 -11.84 -22.20 -10.16
CA ALA A 40 -10.45 -22.62 -9.94
C ALA A 40 -9.49 -21.43 -10.05
N ARG A 41 -9.65 -20.55 -11.05
CA ARG A 41 -8.84 -19.33 -11.19
C ARG A 41 -9.01 -18.40 -9.98
N ALA A 42 -10.24 -18.20 -9.49
CA ALA A 42 -10.50 -17.40 -8.30
C ALA A 42 -9.82 -17.99 -7.06
N GLU A 43 -9.86 -19.31 -6.89
CA GLU A 43 -9.17 -20.02 -5.80
C GLU A 43 -7.64 -19.84 -5.89
N TYR A 44 -7.05 -20.01 -7.07
CA TYR A 44 -5.62 -19.74 -7.27
C TYR A 44 -5.25 -18.29 -6.94
N PHE A 45 -6.11 -17.33 -7.30
CA PHE A 45 -5.90 -15.92 -6.98
C PHE A 45 -5.95 -15.67 -5.48
N MET A 46 -6.95 -16.21 -4.77
CA MET A 46 -7.05 -16.13 -3.31
C MET A 46 -5.83 -16.75 -2.62
N GLN A 47 -5.36 -17.90 -3.10
CA GLN A 47 -4.18 -18.56 -2.55
C GLN A 47 -2.90 -17.73 -2.77
N TYR A 48 -2.75 -17.12 -3.94
CA TYR A 48 -1.65 -16.23 -4.25
C TYR A 48 -1.65 -14.99 -3.35
N GLU A 49 -2.81 -14.35 -3.18
CA GLU A 49 -2.98 -13.20 -2.28
C GLU A 49 -2.64 -13.57 -0.83
N ALA A 50 -3.16 -14.71 -0.33
CA ALA A 50 -2.85 -15.19 1.01
C ALA A 50 -1.35 -15.44 1.20
N THR A 51 -0.68 -15.99 0.18
CA THR A 51 0.76 -16.24 0.21
C THR A 51 1.55 -14.93 0.23
N LEU A 52 1.20 -13.96 -0.62
CA LEU A 52 1.81 -12.63 -0.64
C LEU A 52 1.65 -11.91 0.70
N LEU A 53 0.44 -11.96 1.26
CA LEU A 53 0.16 -11.33 2.54
C LEU A 53 0.97 -11.99 3.67
N GLY A 54 1.08 -13.32 3.67
CA GLY A 54 1.93 -14.07 4.60
C GLY A 54 3.40 -13.68 4.47
N GLN A 55 3.93 -13.61 3.24
CA GLN A 55 5.31 -13.17 2.99
C GLN A 55 5.57 -11.74 3.48
N PHE A 56 4.62 -10.83 3.27
CA PHE A 56 4.73 -9.47 3.79
C PHE A 56 4.74 -9.45 5.32
N GLN A 57 3.85 -10.22 5.95
CA GLN A 57 3.78 -10.37 7.42
C GLN A 57 5.08 -10.93 8.00
N ASP A 58 5.64 -11.98 7.38
CA ASP A 58 6.93 -12.56 7.77
C ASP A 58 8.08 -11.56 7.59
N GLN A 59 8.05 -10.77 6.50
CA GLN A 59 9.05 -9.73 6.28
C GLN A 59 8.97 -8.63 7.34
N VAL A 60 7.77 -8.15 7.70
CA VAL A 60 7.64 -7.13 8.77
C VAL A 60 7.96 -7.71 10.15
N ALA A 61 7.66 -8.98 10.41
CA ALA A 61 8.03 -9.67 11.65
C ALA A 61 9.55 -9.90 11.76
N SER A 62 10.20 -10.26 10.65
CA SER A 62 11.66 -10.43 10.58
C SER A 62 12.41 -9.10 10.58
N ALA A 63 11.78 -8.02 10.11
CA ALA A 63 12.36 -6.68 10.08
C ALA A 63 12.16 -5.91 11.39
N ILE A 64 11.59 -6.51 12.45
CA ILE A 64 11.61 -5.91 13.79
C ILE A 64 13.08 -5.75 14.19
N PRO A 65 13.64 -4.54 14.24
CA PRO A 65 14.86 -4.34 14.97
C PRO A 65 14.48 -4.60 16.43
N THR A 66 15.13 -5.57 17.05
CA THR A 66 15.18 -5.65 18.51
C THR A 66 15.62 -4.27 19.04
N ARG A 67 14.66 -3.44 19.46
CA ARG A 67 14.78 -2.25 20.33
C ARG A 67 13.47 -1.44 20.30
N CYS A 68 12.37 -2.04 20.70
CA CYS A 68 11.46 -1.28 21.56
C CYS A 68 11.95 -1.53 22.98
N ILE A 69 12.88 -0.70 23.45
CA ILE A 69 13.11 -0.58 24.89
C ILE A 69 11.85 0.07 25.42
N SER A 70 11.06 -0.69 26.18
CA SER A 70 9.99 -0.15 27.01
C SER A 70 10.66 0.81 28.00
N VAL A 71 10.63 2.10 27.71
CA VAL A 71 10.98 3.14 28.69
C VAL A 71 9.87 3.13 29.73
N PRO A 72 10.18 3.02 31.03
CA PRO A 72 9.17 3.17 32.07
C PRO A 72 8.53 4.55 31.92
N ASP A 73 7.20 4.55 31.93
CA ASP A 73 6.33 5.71 31.94
C ASP A 73 6.62 6.55 33.20
N GLU A 74 7.55 7.49 33.10
CA GLU A 74 7.78 8.54 34.10
C GLU A 74 8.15 9.83 33.36
N GLU A 75 7.30 10.83 33.56
CA GLU A 75 7.36 12.24 33.19
C GLU A 75 8.70 12.77 32.66
N ALA A 76 8.84 12.82 31.34
CA ALA A 76 9.58 13.88 30.67
C ALA A 76 8.89 14.19 29.36
N ARG A 77 8.13 15.29 29.32
CA ARG A 77 7.58 15.85 28.07
C ARG A 77 8.72 15.87 27.03
N PRO A 78 8.72 14.99 26.01
CA PRO A 78 9.89 14.82 25.17
C PRO A 78 10.14 16.16 24.46
N ARG A 79 11.34 16.74 24.66
CA ARG A 79 11.75 17.89 23.86
C ARG A 79 11.61 17.48 22.39
N PRO A 80 10.86 18.22 21.56
CA PRO A 80 10.78 17.91 20.14
C PRO A 80 12.20 17.85 19.58
N LEU A 81 12.58 16.71 19.04
CA LEU A 81 13.84 16.58 18.32
C LEU A 81 13.77 17.53 17.13
N ARG A 82 14.54 18.62 17.17
CA ARG A 82 14.68 19.54 16.05
C ARG A 82 15.70 18.94 15.10
N VAL A 83 15.23 18.40 13.98
CA VAL A 83 16.09 17.94 12.90
C VAL A 83 16.27 19.09 11.92
N GLU A 84 17.52 19.50 11.71
CA GLU A 84 17.89 20.46 10.68
C GLU A 84 18.22 19.69 9.40
N VAL A 85 17.29 19.69 8.44
CA VAL A 85 17.58 19.14 7.11
C VAL A 85 18.32 20.20 6.32
N LYS A 86 19.51 19.85 5.83
CA LYS A 86 20.30 20.77 5.00
C LYS A 86 19.56 21.08 3.69
N ILE A 87 19.66 22.32 3.25
CA ILE A 87 19.12 22.75 1.95
C ILE A 87 19.95 22.08 0.85
N PHE A 88 19.29 21.50 -0.13
CA PHE A 88 19.95 20.96 -1.32
C PHE A 88 20.31 22.10 -2.27
N TYR A 89 21.59 22.25 -2.60
CA TYR A 89 22.09 23.32 -3.47
C TYR A 89 22.48 22.84 -4.88
N GLY A 90 22.44 21.54 -5.13
CA GLY A 90 22.87 20.94 -6.39
C GLY A 90 24.38 21.01 -6.62
N LYS A 91 25.18 21.07 -5.56
CA LYS A 91 26.65 21.13 -5.66
C LYS A 91 27.22 19.76 -6.04
N GLU A 92 28.40 19.76 -6.65
CA GLU A 92 29.11 18.53 -6.99
C GLU A 92 29.37 17.70 -5.72
N GLY A 93 28.89 16.45 -5.71
CA GLY A 93 28.92 15.56 -4.55
C GLY A 93 27.65 15.56 -3.69
N GLU A 94 26.69 16.44 -3.94
CA GLU A 94 25.37 16.35 -3.30
C GLU A 94 24.50 15.29 -3.98
N ASN A 95 23.92 14.41 -3.18
CA ASN A 95 23.07 13.33 -3.68
C ASN A 95 21.59 13.67 -3.43
N ILE A 96 20.89 14.03 -4.50
CA ILE A 96 19.47 14.40 -4.47
C ILE A 96 18.58 13.28 -3.90
N ILE A 97 18.92 12.01 -4.16
CA ILE A 97 18.14 10.85 -3.70
C ILE A 97 18.24 10.71 -2.18
N LEU A 98 19.43 10.92 -1.62
CA LEU A 98 19.62 10.92 -0.16
C LEU A 98 18.88 12.08 0.49
N TRP A 99 18.94 13.27 -0.11
CA TRP A 99 18.24 14.45 0.39
C TRP A 99 16.71 14.26 0.41
N VAL A 100 16.12 13.73 -0.66
CA VAL A 100 14.67 13.43 -0.72
C VAL A 100 14.29 12.42 0.36
N ARG A 101 15.07 11.35 0.53
CA ARG A 101 14.79 10.32 1.55
C ARG A 101 14.86 10.88 2.97
N GLU A 102 15.79 11.80 3.22
CA GLU A 102 15.93 12.48 4.52
C GLU A 102 14.73 13.37 4.81
N ILE A 103 14.26 14.16 3.83
CA ILE A 103 13.04 14.96 3.94
C ILE A 103 11.82 14.08 4.21
N GLU A 104 11.59 13.04 3.41
CA GLU A 104 10.44 12.15 3.61
C GLU A 104 10.42 11.49 4.99
N THR A 105 11.60 11.10 5.49
CA THR A 105 11.74 10.47 6.80
C THR A 105 11.43 11.47 7.91
N ALA A 106 11.92 12.70 7.79
CA ALA A 106 11.64 13.76 8.76
C ALA A 106 10.16 14.21 8.73
N VAL A 107 9.50 14.20 7.58
CA VAL A 107 8.05 14.41 7.45
C VAL A 107 7.26 13.27 8.10
N ARG A 108 7.58 12.00 7.79
CA ARG A 108 6.91 10.83 8.40
C ARG A 108 7.04 10.79 9.91
N ALA A 109 8.18 11.24 10.44
CA ALA A 109 8.43 11.33 11.88
C ALA A 109 7.81 12.57 12.54
N GLY A 110 7.14 13.45 11.79
CA GLY A 110 6.55 14.69 12.30
C GLY A 110 7.59 15.70 12.80
N LEU A 111 8.85 15.57 12.35
CA LEU A 111 9.99 16.38 12.78
C LEU A 111 10.11 17.69 11.98
N ILE A 112 9.51 17.73 10.79
CA ILE A 112 9.32 18.96 10.02
C ILE A 112 7.86 19.39 10.21
N LYS A 113 7.66 20.49 10.94
CA LYS A 113 6.43 21.26 10.79
C LYS A 113 6.67 22.19 9.62
N LEU A 114 5.85 22.06 8.57
CA LEU A 114 5.78 23.09 7.55
C LEU A 114 5.20 24.32 8.26
N ASP A 115 6.05 25.22 8.75
CA ASP A 115 5.58 26.57 9.04
C ASP A 115 5.10 27.10 7.70
N HIS A 116 3.79 27.15 7.51
CA HIS A 116 3.15 27.90 6.45
C HIS A 116 3.46 29.37 6.72
N GLN A 117 4.67 29.80 6.36
CA GLN A 117 5.02 31.20 6.31
C GLN A 117 4.16 31.80 5.20
N GLN A 118 3.08 32.45 5.61
CA GLN A 118 2.35 33.39 4.77
C GLN A 118 3.35 34.44 4.29
N PHE A 119 3.59 34.46 2.98
CA PHE A 119 4.02 35.63 2.23
C PHE A 119 3.27 35.65 0.91
#